data_AF-A0A182EJZ3-F1
#
_entry.id   AF-A0A182EJZ3-F1
#
_cell.length_a   1.000
_cell.length_b   1.000
_cell.length_c   1.000
_cell.angle_alpha   90.00
_cell.angle_beta   90.00
_cell.angle_gamma   90.00
#
_symmetry.space_group_name_H-M   'P 1'
#
loop_
_entity.id
_entity.type
_entity.pdbx_description
1 polymer ?
#
loop_
_entity_poly.entity_id
_entity_poly.type
_entity_poly.pdbx_seq_one_letter_code
_entity_poly.pdbx_strand_id
1 'polypeptide(L)' 'MTKEENEDEDDDLVTPWNVTASSKKGVDYDKLIAKFGCYRITEDLISRFERITSQKAHPMLRRGLFFAHR' A
#
# COMPACT_ATOMS: atom_id res chain seq x y z
N MET A 1 17.31 29.31 7.12
CA MET A 1 17.57 28.07 7.89
C MET A 1 16.21 27.55 8.37
N THR A 2 15.45 26.90 7.48
CA THR A 2 14.18 26.26 7.85
C THR A 2 14.52 24.96 8.56
N LYS A 3 14.10 24.85 9.82
CA LYS A 3 14.23 23.66 10.66
C LYS A 3 13.50 22.51 9.94
N GLU A 4 14.22 21.47 9.54
CA GLU A 4 13.65 20.17 9.22
C GLU A 4 13.21 19.55 10.57
N GLU A 5 11.91 19.47 10.78
CA GLU A 5 11.34 18.62 11.82
C GLU A 5 11.52 17.17 11.36
N ASN A 6 12.46 16.46 11.98
CA ASN A 6 12.50 15.00 11.95
C ASN A 6 11.32 14.52 12.83
N GLU A 7 10.20 14.15 12.20
CA GLU A 7 9.17 13.33 12.83
C GLU A 7 9.62 11.85 12.81
N ASP A 8 10.62 11.52 13.62
CA ASP A 8 10.84 10.15 14.04
C ASP A 8 10.01 9.92 15.30
N GLU A 9 8.88 9.20 15.20
CA GLU A 9 8.34 8.33 16.28
C GLU A 9 6.96 7.79 15.91
N ASP A 10 6.88 6.98 14.84
CA ASP A 10 5.89 5.90 14.72
C ASP A 10 6.01 5.18 13.36
N ASP A 11 7.15 4.51 13.18
CA ASP A 11 7.44 3.78 11.96
C ASP A 11 6.77 2.39 12.02
N ASP A 12 5.83 2.12 11.12
CA ASP A 12 5.13 0.83 11.12
C ASP A 12 6.13 -0.32 10.87
N LEU A 13 6.19 -1.26 11.82
CA LEU A 13 7.06 -2.42 11.74
C LEU A 13 6.32 -3.54 11.02
N VAL A 14 6.76 -3.85 9.80
CA VAL A 14 6.16 -4.90 8.98
C VAL A 14 7.24 -5.90 8.59
N THR A 15 7.15 -7.10 9.15
CA THR A 15 8.03 -8.23 8.88
C THR A 15 7.18 -9.48 8.62
N PRO A 16 7.76 -10.56 8.06
CA PRO A 16 7.02 -11.81 7.84
C PRO A 16 6.44 -12.44 9.12
N TRP A 17 6.95 -12.07 10.29
CA TRP A 17 6.57 -12.66 11.58
C TRP A 17 5.81 -11.70 12.49
N ASN A 18 5.96 -10.39 12.28
CA ASN A 18 5.40 -9.37 13.18
C ASN A 18 4.91 -8.15 12.40
N VAL A 19 3.73 -7.67 12.78
CA VAL A 19 3.14 -6.43 12.28
C VAL A 19 2.75 -5.56 13.48
N THR A 20 3.38 -4.40 13.60
CA THR A 20 3.06 -3.42 14.64
C THR A 20 2.65 -2.13 13.95
N ALA A 21 1.37 -1.76 14.11
CA ALA A 21 0.89 -0.45 13.72
C ALA A 21 1.13 0.51 14.88
N SER A 22 1.75 1.62 14.56
CA SER A 22 1.99 2.66 15.54
C SER A 22 0.73 3.51 15.84
N SER A 23 -0.16 3.65 14.84
CA SER A 23 -1.39 4.43 14.96
C SER A 23 -2.63 3.60 15.28
N LYS A 24 -3.55 4.16 16.08
CA LYS A 24 -4.90 3.58 16.31
C LYS A 24 -5.73 3.43 15.02
N LYS A 25 -5.39 4.17 13.96
CA LYS A 25 -6.06 4.09 12.65
C LYS A 25 -5.60 2.89 11.81
N GLY A 26 -4.60 2.14 12.28
CA GLY A 26 -4.01 1.02 11.56
C GLY A 26 -2.72 1.40 10.83
N VAL A 27 -2.24 0.48 9.99
CA VAL A 27 -1.00 0.60 9.21
C VAL A 27 -1.18 1.60 8.06
N ASP A 28 -0.19 2.45 7.85
CA ASP A 28 -0.12 3.37 6.72
C ASP A 28 0.42 2.67 5.45
N TYR A 29 -0.50 2.16 4.63
CA TYR A 29 -0.14 1.44 3.40
C TYR A 29 0.62 2.28 2.38
N ASP A 30 0.46 3.60 2.38
CA ASP A 30 1.15 4.49 1.43
C ASP A 30 2.64 4.62 1.81
N LYS A 31 2.93 4.71 3.12
CA LYS A 31 4.31 4.61 3.64
C LYS A 31 4.94 3.25 3.36
N LEU A 32 4.18 2.16 3.52
CA LEU A 32 4.66 0.80 3.20
C LEU A 32 5.06 0.67 1.73
N ILE A 33 4.25 1.19 0.80
CA ILE A 33 4.57 1.14 -0.64
C ILE A 33 5.93 1.81 -0.89
N ALA A 34 6.16 3.00 -0.34
CA ALA A 34 7.41 3.73 -0.48
C ALA A 34 8.60 2.99 0.17
N LYS A 35 8.40 2.44 1.39
CA LYS A 35 9.42 1.70 2.15
C LYS A 35 9.87 0.42 1.45
N PHE A 36 8.94 -0.33 0.85
CA PHE A 36 9.24 -1.56 0.11
C PHE A 36 9.60 -1.33 -1.37
N GLY A 37 9.43 -0.10 -1.88
CA GLY A 37 9.68 0.22 -3.29
C GLY A 37 8.73 -0.47 -4.26
N CYS A 38 7.49 -0.70 -3.83
CA CYS A 38 6.43 -1.29 -4.67
C CYS A 38 5.69 -0.19 -5.44
N TYR A 39 4.86 -0.60 -6.39
CA TYR A 39 3.96 0.31 -7.10
C TYR A 39 2.52 0.15 -6.60
N ARG A 40 1.80 1.26 -6.49
CA ARG A 40 0.38 1.25 -6.13
C ARG A 40 -0.44 0.65 -7.28
N ILE A 41 -1.38 -0.23 -6.95
CA ILE A 41 -2.36 -0.71 -7.92
C ILE A 41 -3.33 0.42 -8.21
N THR A 42 -3.43 0.81 -9.48
CA THR A 42 -4.33 1.87 -9.96
C THR A 42 -5.54 1.27 -10.69
N GLU A 43 -6.61 2.06 -10.82
CA GLU A 43 -7.81 1.67 -11.57
C GLU A 43 -7.51 1.36 -13.04
N ASP A 44 -6.52 2.02 -13.65
CA ASP A 44 -6.04 1.70 -15.00
C ASP A 44 -5.51 0.27 -15.09
N LEU A 45 -4.71 -0.15 -14.10
CA LEU A 45 -4.15 -1.49 -14.04
C LEU A 45 -5.23 -2.56 -13.86
N ILE A 46 -6.24 -2.26 -13.03
CA ILE A 46 -7.43 -3.11 -12.85
C ILE A 46 -8.20 -3.22 -14.17
N SER A 47 -8.46 -2.09 -14.85
CA SER A 47 -9.17 -2.06 -16.13
C SER A 47 -8.44 -2.82 -17.23
N ARG A 48 -7.10 -2.71 -17.27
CA ARG A 48 -6.26 -3.51 -18.17
C ARG A 48 -6.33 -5.00 -17.85
N PHE A 49 -6.32 -5.37 -16.57
CA PHE A 49 -6.45 -6.76 -16.15
C PHE A 49 -7.79 -7.36 -16.57
N GLU A 50 -8.89 -6.63 -16.37
CA GLU A 50 -10.23 -7.07 -16.81
C GLU A 50 -10.28 -7.26 -18.34
N ARG A 51 -9.69 -6.32 -19.10
CA ARG A 51 -9.64 -6.40 -20.56
C ARG A 51 -8.85 -7.61 -21.08
N ILE A 52 -7.73 -7.94 -20.45
CA ILE A 52 -6.87 -9.06 -20.88
C ILE A 52 -7.47 -10.41 -20.46
N THR A 53 -8.02 -10.49 -19.25
CA THR A 53 -8.59 -11.74 -18.73
C THR A 53 -10.01 -11.99 -19.22
N SER A 54 -10.68 -10.98 -19.78
CA SER A 54 -12.11 -11.01 -20.14
C SER A 54 -13.01 -11.40 -18.97
N GLN A 55 -12.54 -11.20 -17.75
CA GLN A 55 -13.26 -11.48 -16.52
C GLN A 55 -13.27 -10.24 -15.64
N LYS A 56 -14.35 -10.11 -14.86
CA LYS A 56 -14.45 -9.06 -13.87
C LYS A 56 -13.35 -9.23 -12.82
N ALA A 57 -12.67 -8.14 -12.45
CA ALA A 57 -11.59 -8.17 -11.47
C ALA A 57 -12.10 -8.74 -10.14
N HIS A 58 -11.22 -9.36 -9.38
CA HIS A 58 -11.62 -9.91 -8.09
C HIS A 58 -12.09 -8.77 -7.16
N PRO A 59 -13.11 -8.97 -6.30
CA PRO A 59 -13.57 -7.94 -5.37
C PRO A 59 -12.46 -7.36 -4.48
N MET A 60 -11.40 -8.11 -4.18
CA MET A 60 -10.26 -7.64 -3.39
C MET A 60 -9.42 -6.57 -4.12
N LEU A 61 -9.32 -6.64 -5.45
CA LEU A 61 -8.64 -5.62 -6.25
C LEU A 61 -9.48 -4.35 -6.31
N ARG A 62 -10.79 -4.49 -6.62
CA ARG A 62 -11.71 -3.34 -6.68
C ARG A 62 -11.92 -2.63 -5.33
N ARG A 63 -11.83 -3.36 -4.22
CA ARG A 63 -11.97 -2.78 -2.86
C ARG A 63 -10.64 -2.25 -2.31
N GLY A 64 -9.54 -2.34 -3.05
CA GLY A 64 -8.22 -1.87 -2.59
C GLY A 64 -7.60 -2.72 -1.47
N LEU A 65 -8.06 -3.96 -1.30
CA LEU A 65 -7.47 -4.89 -0.33
C LEU A 65 -6.08 -5.36 -0.79
N PHE A 66 -5.92 -5.56 -2.10
CA PHE A 66 -4.62 -5.57 -2.75
C PHE A 66 -4.30 -4.15 -3.22
N PHE A 67 -3.29 -3.55 -2.62
CA PHE A 67 -2.95 -2.14 -2.82
C PHE A 67 -1.63 -1.93 -3.56
N ALA A 68 -0.75 -2.93 -3.60
CA ALA A 68 0.58 -2.84 -4.19
C ALA A 68 0.89 -4.02 -5.11
N HIS A 69 1.70 -3.77 -6.14
CA HIS A 69 2.25 -4.78 -7.05
C HIS A 69 3.72 -4.47 -7.39
N ARG A 70 4.40 -5.43 -8.02
CA ARG A 70 5.74 -5.30 -8.59
C ARG A 70 5.78 -5.89 -9.99
#